data_AF-A0A7X3TM98-F1
#
_entry.id   AF-A0A7X3TM98-F1
#
_cell.length_a   1.000
_cell.length_b   1.000
_cell.length_c   1.000
_cell.angle_alpha   90.00
_cell.angle_beta   90.00
_cell.angle_gamma   90.00
#
_symmetry.space_group_name_H-M   'P 1'
#
loop_
_entity.id
_entity.type
_entity.pdbx_description
1 polymer ?
#
loop_
_entity_poly.entity_id
_entity_poly.type
_entity_poly.pdbx_seq_one_letter_code
_entity_poly.pdbx_strand_id
1 'polypeptide(L)'
;MAGKSKNPLSGVFDRASAAGAPGRPERSGKKGVVIYLDPDMHRELKMAAVREDTTLQQLGVEALAALLEERRQMAALQEDT
;
A
#
# COMPACT_ATOMS: atom_id res chain seq x y z
N MET A 1 35.88 -1.58 38.38
CA MET A 1 35.15 -0.41 37.87
C MET A 1 34.42 -0.81 36.60
N ALA A 2 33.08 -0.75 36.58
CA ALA A 2 32.26 -0.80 35.37
C ALA A 2 30.86 -0.25 35.72
N GLY A 3 30.56 0.95 35.22
CA GLY A 3 29.30 1.65 35.47
C GLY A 3 28.13 0.98 34.74
N LYS A 4 27.12 0.53 35.48
CA LYS A 4 25.83 0.13 34.92
C LYS A 4 25.07 1.41 34.54
N SER A 5 25.02 1.71 33.24
CA SER A 5 24.09 2.68 32.68
C SER A 5 22.66 2.17 32.91
N LYS A 6 21.97 2.77 33.88
CA LYS A 6 20.52 2.62 34.06
C LYS A 6 19.86 3.57 33.06
N ASN A 7 19.70 3.14 31.81
CA ASN A 7 18.91 3.92 30.85
C ASN A 7 17.43 3.56 31.07
N PRO A 8 16.60 4.47 31.62
CA PRO A 8 15.21 4.16 31.99
C PRO A 8 14.27 4.02 30.79
N LEU A 9 14.80 4.13 29.56
CA LEU A 9 14.04 4.18 28.31
C LEU A 9 14.05 2.86 27.53
N SER A 10 14.84 1.85 27.92
CA SER A 10 14.89 0.57 27.19
C SER A 10 13.58 -0.23 27.33
N GLY A 11 12.91 -0.17 28.48
CA GLY A 11 11.64 -0.88 28.71
C GLY A 11 10.40 -0.24 28.05
N VAL A 12 10.54 0.93 27.43
CA VAL A 12 9.42 1.62 26.76
C VAL A 12 9.14 0.99 25.39
N PHE A 13 10.17 0.50 24.71
CA PHE A 13 10.03 -0.16 23.40
C PHE A 13 9.47 -1.59 23.52
N ASP A 14 9.75 -2.31 24.62
CA ASP A 14 9.20 -3.65 24.85
C ASP A 14 7.70 -3.63 25.21
N ARG A 15 7.18 -2.53 25.76
CA ARG A 15 5.76 -2.42 26.10
C ARG A 15 4.86 -2.15 24.90
N ALA A 16 5.40 -1.54 23.85
CA ALA A 16 4.67 -1.25 22.61
C ALA A 16 4.50 -2.48 21.69
N SER A 17 5.28 -3.55 21.90
CA SER A 17 5.15 -4.80 21.13
C SER A 17 4.17 -5.80 21.76
N ALA A 18 3.88 -5.68 23.07
CA ALA A 18 2.98 -6.57 23.81
C ALA A 18 1.51 -6.12 23.83
N ALA A 19 1.24 -4.84 23.56
CA ALA A 19 -0.11 -4.37 23.27
C ALA A 19 -0.37 -4.62 21.78
N GLY A 20 -1.08 -5.69 21.45
CA GLY A 20 -1.44 -6.06 20.07
C GLY A 20 -1.79 -4.81 19.26
N ALA A 21 -0.95 -4.51 18.27
CA ALA A 21 -1.07 -3.29 17.48
C ALA A 21 -2.52 -3.17 16.98
N PRO A 22 -3.20 -2.04 17.20
CA PRO A 22 -4.58 -1.87 16.75
C PRO A 22 -4.62 -2.08 15.24
N GLY A 23 -5.22 -3.21 14.84
CA GLY A 23 -5.54 -3.56 13.46
C GLY A 23 -4.39 -3.39 12.47
N ARG A 24 -3.45 -4.34 12.41
CA ARG A 24 -2.80 -4.58 11.11
C ARG A 24 -3.94 -4.95 10.16
N PRO A 25 -4.19 -4.19 9.06
CA PRO A 25 -5.28 -4.51 8.15
C PRO A 25 -5.12 -5.96 7.72
N GLU A 26 -6.18 -6.76 7.86
CA GLU A 26 -6.13 -8.15 7.48
C GLU A 26 -5.83 -8.22 5.97
N ARG A 27 -4.64 -8.73 5.64
CA ARG A 27 -4.19 -8.90 4.25
C ARG A 27 -4.54 -10.28 3.69
N SER A 28 -5.38 -11.04 4.41
CA SER A 28 -5.81 -12.38 4.00
C SER A 28 -6.36 -12.34 2.57
N GLY A 29 -5.76 -13.14 1.68
CA GLY A 29 -6.12 -13.22 0.25
C GLY A 29 -5.62 -12.10 -0.65
N LYS A 30 -4.98 -11.03 -0.14
CA LYS A 30 -4.51 -9.89 -0.96
C LYS A 30 -2.99 -9.91 -1.12
N LYS A 31 -2.52 -9.90 -2.38
CA LYS A 31 -1.09 -9.73 -2.70
C LYS A 31 -0.74 -8.24 -2.74
N GLY A 32 0.38 -7.88 -2.12
CA GLY A 32 0.93 -6.53 -2.20
C GLY A 32 1.76 -6.35 -3.47
N VAL A 33 1.66 -5.18 -4.10
CA VAL A 33 2.53 -4.76 -5.20
C VAL A 33 3.20 -3.45 -4.79
N VAL A 34 4.50 -3.33 -5.04
CA VAL A 34 5.26 -2.10 -4.86
C VAL A 34 5.59 -1.56 -6.24
N ILE A 35 5.23 -0.30 -6.50
CA ILE A 35 5.48 0.39 -7.76
C ILE A 35 6.21 1.70 -7.49
N TYR A 36 7.04 2.10 -8.44
CA TYR A 36 7.69 3.40 -8.46
C TYR A 36 6.94 4.30 -9.42
N LEU A 37 6.63 5.52 -8.97
CA LEU A 37 5.85 6.51 -9.69
C LEU A 37 6.63 7.82 -9.74
N ASP A 38 6.45 8.59 -10.80
CA ASP A 38 6.91 9.97 -10.83
C ASP A 38 6.30 10.76 -9.65
N PRO A 39 7.06 11.67 -9.01
CA PRO A 39 6.58 12.38 -7.83
C PRO A 39 5.27 13.14 -8.05
N ASP A 40 5.13 13.77 -9.22
CA ASP A 40 3.94 14.54 -9.58
C ASP A 40 2.73 13.63 -9.77
N MET A 41 2.90 12.51 -10.47
CA MET A 41 1.84 11.51 -10.62
C MET A 41 1.42 10.91 -9.28
N HIS A 42 2.37 10.62 -8.39
CA HIS A 42 2.07 10.14 -7.04
C HIS A 42 1.30 11.19 -6.21
N ARG A 43 1.64 12.47 -6.36
CA ARG A 43 0.92 13.57 -5.73
C ARG A 43 -0.51 13.69 -6.26
N GLU A 44 -0.69 13.63 -7.57
CA GLU A 44 -2.01 13.67 -8.21
C GLU A 44 -2.89 12.50 -7.74
N LEU A 45 -2.33 11.28 -7.70
CA LEU A 45 -3.02 10.08 -7.23
C LEU A 45 -3.50 10.24 -5.78
N LYS A 46 -2.68 10.83 -4.89
CA LYS A 46 -3.08 11.14 -3.52
C LYS A 46 -4.21 12.17 -3.46
N MET A 47 -4.14 13.21 -4.29
CA MET A 47 -5.17 14.23 -4.32
C MET A 47 -6.50 13.68 -4.85
N ALA A 48 -6.46 12.78 -5.84
CA ALA A 48 -7.65 12.08 -6.33
C ALA A 48 -8.27 11.22 -5.22
N ALA A 49 -7.47 10.41 -4.53
CA ALA A 49 -7.93 9.57 -3.43
C ALA A 49 -8.65 10.38 -2.34
N VAL A 50 -8.11 11.54 -1.96
CA VAL A 50 -8.75 12.44 -0.99
C VAL A 50 -10.05 13.04 -1.52
N ARG A 51 -10.11 13.44 -2.79
CA ARG A 51 -11.32 14.04 -3.39
C ARG A 51 -12.47 13.05 -3.51
N GLU A 52 -12.16 11.79 -3.78
CA GLU A 52 -13.13 10.72 -4.03
C GLU A 52 -13.46 9.90 -2.77
N ASP A 53 -12.94 10.30 -1.60
CA ASP A 53 -13.09 9.59 -0.33
C ASP A 53 -12.75 8.08 -0.44
N THR A 54 -11.63 7.81 -1.11
CA THR A 54 -11.18 6.45 -1.45
C THR A 54 -9.70 6.24 -1.08
N THR A 55 -9.19 5.03 -1.28
CA THR A 55 -7.80 4.70 -1.01
C THR A 55 -6.97 4.61 -2.28
N LEU A 56 -5.65 4.88 -2.17
CA LEU A 56 -4.71 4.65 -3.27
C LEU A 56 -4.76 3.21 -3.80
N GLN A 57 -5.05 2.25 -2.92
CA GLN A 57 -5.22 0.85 -3.32
C GLN A 57 -6.44 0.64 -4.20
N GLN A 58 -7.59 1.24 -3.88
CA GLN A 58 -8.81 1.14 -4.69
C GLN A 58 -8.61 1.76 -6.06
N LEU A 59 -8.08 2.99 -6.13
CA LEU A 59 -7.75 3.63 -7.41
C LEU A 59 -6.77 2.81 -8.23
N GLY A 60 -5.74 2.24 -7.58
CA GLY A 60 -4.78 1.37 -8.26
C GLY A 60 -5.44 0.11 -8.84
N VAL A 61 -6.33 -0.53 -8.08
CA VAL A 61 -7.08 -1.72 -8.54
C VAL A 61 -7.99 -1.38 -9.72
N GLU A 62 -8.69 -0.25 -9.68
CA GLU A 62 -9.55 0.22 -10.76
C GLU A 62 -8.77 0.51 -12.04
N ALA A 63 -7.65 1.24 -11.93
CA ALA A 63 -6.78 1.52 -13.07
C ALA A 63 -6.20 0.25 -13.69
N LEU A 64 -5.73 -0.70 -12.87
CA LEU A 64 -5.22 -1.99 -13.33
C LEU A 64 -6.32 -2.84 -13.99
N ALA A 65 -7.54 -2.84 -13.44
CA ALA A 65 -8.66 -3.57 -14.02
C ALA A 65 -9.05 -3.00 -15.40
N ALA A 66 -9.13 -1.67 -15.52
CA ALA A 66 -9.42 -0.99 -16.79
C ALA A 66 -8.35 -1.31 -17.86
N LEU A 67 -7.07 -1.23 -17.49
CA LEU A 67 -5.97 -1.56 -18.41
C LEU A 67 -6.01 -3.01 -18.88
N LEU A 68 -6.30 -3.96 -17.99
CA LEU A 68 -6.40 -5.37 -18.35
C LEU A 68 -7.58 -5.65 -19.29
N GLU A 69 -8.70 -4.97 -19.08
CA GLU A 69 -9.88 -5.10 -19.94
C GLU A 69 -9.61 -4.55 -21.34
N GLU A 70 -9.00 -3.37 -21.45
CA GLU A 70 -8.58 -2.78 -22.73
C GLU A 70 -7.63 -3.73 -23.48
N ARG A 71 -6.66 -4.33 -22.78
CA ARG A 71 -5.71 -5.28 -23.36
C ARG A 71 -6.39 -6.55 -23.87
N ARG A 72 -7.40 -7.06 -23.17
CA ARG A 72 -8.19 -8.23 -23.63
C ARG A 72 -8.98 -7.91 -24.89
N GLN A 73 -9.62 -6.75 -24.93
CA GLN A 73 -10.38 -6.30 -26.10
C GLN A 73 -9.48 -6.14 -27.32
N MET A 74 -8.30 -5.53 -27.15
CA MET A 74 -7.31 -5.44 -28.23
C MET A 74 -6.79 -6.80 -28.69
N ALA A 75 -6.56 -7.74 -27.77
CA ALA A 75 -6.13 -9.10 -28.12
C ALA A 75 -7.21 -9.85 -28.93
N ALA A 76 -8.48 -9.73 -28.53
CA ALA A 76 -9.60 -10.33 -29.26
C ALA A 76 -9.71 -9.80 -30.70
N LEU A 77 -9.46 -8.50 -30.91
CA LEU A 77 -9.44 -7.90 -32.25
C LEU A 77 -8.27 -8.36 -33.12
N GLN A 78 -7.17 -8.83 -32.52
CA GLN A 78 -6.00 -9.33 -33.24
C GLN A 78 -6.17 -10.80 -33.66
N GLU A 79 -6.98 -11.59 -32.94
CA GLU A 79 -7.23 -13.00 -33.25
C GLU A 79 -8.25 -13.20 -34.40
N ASP A 80 -9.04 -12.17 -34.73
CA ASP A 80 -10.03 -12.17 -35.83
C ASP A 80 -9.46 -11.68 -37.18
N THR A 81 -8.15 -11.44 -37.29
CA THR A 81 -7.42 -11.03 -38.52
C THR A 81 -6.40 -12.06 -38.95
#